data_AF-A0A8S3F9L3-F1
#
_entry.id   AF-A0A8S3F9L3-F1
#
_cell.length_a   1.000
_cell.length_b   1.000
_cell.length_c   1.000
_cell.angle_alpha   90.00
_cell.angle_beta   90.00
_cell.angle_gamma   90.00
#
_symmetry.space_group_name_H-M   'P 1'
#
loop_
_entity.id
_entity.type
_entity.pdbx_description
1 polymer ?
#
loop_
_entity_poly.entity_id
_entity_poly.type
_entity_poly.pdbx_seq_one_letter_code
_entity_poly.pdbx_strand_id
1 'polypeptide(L)'
;VSLKGKERAVEIGTVNELVALLDSNDDALKSKSALALSIICIITPGKYCTIKAGAIPKLLAMLNKESTELVVNALKVIACIAEAPEGRKKLLESVDQIERYINHRLPNLAKHAQIAAKVIKWMP
;
A
#
# COMPACT_ATOMS: atom_id res chain seq x y z
N VAL A 1 -13.23 13.75 -1.00
CA VAL A 1 -12.95 12.85 -2.15
C VAL A 1 -14.20 12.02 -2.43
N SER A 2 -14.69 11.97 -3.68
CA SER A 2 -15.94 11.29 -4.04
C SER A 2 -15.85 9.77 -3.91
N LEU A 3 -16.86 9.14 -3.32
CA LEU A 3 -16.99 7.68 -3.21
C LEU A 3 -17.16 7.03 -4.59
N LYS A 4 -18.02 7.63 -5.44
CA LYS A 4 -18.37 7.13 -6.78
C LYS A 4 -17.16 6.95 -7.69
N GLY A 5 -16.18 7.87 -7.63
CA GLY A 5 -14.98 7.77 -8.46
C GLY A 5 -14.11 6.57 -8.11
N LYS A 6 -14.04 6.20 -6.82
CA LYS A 6 -13.27 5.05 -6.35
C LYS A 6 -13.97 3.74 -6.69
N GLU A 7 -15.28 3.69 -6.51
CA GLU A 7 -16.11 2.54 -6.91
C GLU A 7 -15.96 2.29 -8.42
N ARG A 8 -16.08 3.35 -9.23
CA ARG A 8 -15.91 3.25 -10.68
C ARG A 8 -14.51 2.77 -11.08
N ALA A 9 -13.46 3.24 -10.41
CA ALA A 9 -12.09 2.79 -10.66
C ALA A 9 -11.91 1.28 -10.40
N VAL A 10 -12.61 0.73 -9.39
CA VAL A 10 -12.62 -0.71 -9.15
C VAL A 10 -13.41 -1.44 -10.25
N GLU A 11 -14.59 -0.95 -10.60
CA GLU A 11 -15.46 -1.56 -11.62
C GLU A 11 -14.81 -1.67 -13.00
N ILE A 12 -14.08 -0.65 -13.44
CA ILE A 12 -13.47 -0.62 -14.77
C ILE A 12 -12.07 -1.26 -14.81
N GLY A 13 -11.64 -1.90 -13.72
CA GLY A 13 -10.36 -2.61 -13.67
C GLY A 13 -9.12 -1.72 -13.49
N THR A 14 -9.28 -0.42 -13.16
CA THR A 14 -8.14 0.50 -12.96
C THR A 14 -7.16 -0.02 -11.90
N VAL A 15 -7.64 -0.71 -10.88
CA VAL A 15 -6.78 -1.29 -9.83
C VAL A 15 -5.76 -2.27 -10.41
N ASN A 16 -6.16 -3.13 -11.36
CA ASN A 16 -5.24 -4.12 -11.94
C ASN A 16 -4.12 -3.43 -12.73
N GLU A 17 -4.46 -2.42 -13.52
CA GLU A 17 -3.50 -1.60 -14.27
C GLU A 17 -2.52 -0.89 -13.32
N LEU A 18 -3.04 -0.25 -12.26
CA LEU A 18 -2.20 0.42 -11.28
C LEU A 18 -1.25 -0.54 -10.55
N VAL A 19 -1.71 -1.77 -10.24
CA VAL A 19 -0.87 -2.81 -9.63
C VAL A 19 0.18 -3.35 -10.62
N ALA A 20 -0.14 -3.44 -11.91
CA ALA A 20 0.85 -3.75 -12.93
C ALA A 20 1.96 -2.69 -12.99
N LEU A 21 1.58 -1.41 -12.91
CA LEU A 21 2.52 -0.28 -12.93
C LEU A 21 3.47 -0.19 -11.72
N LEU A 22 3.23 -0.93 -10.64
CA LEU A 22 4.18 -1.02 -9.52
C LEU A 22 5.51 -1.70 -9.91
N ASP A 23 5.51 -2.49 -10.98
CA ASP A 23 6.71 -3.13 -11.54
C ASP A 23 7.37 -2.32 -12.67
N SER A 24 6.94 -1.08 -12.91
CA SER A 24 7.54 -0.21 -13.93
C SER A 24 9.07 -0.07 -13.71
N ASN A 25 9.84 0.34 -14.71
CA ASN A 25 11.22 0.78 -14.47
C ASN A 25 11.31 2.27 -14.13
N ASP A 26 10.20 3.00 -14.30
CA ASP A 26 10.07 4.41 -13.95
C ASP A 26 9.55 4.57 -12.51
N ASP A 27 10.41 5.06 -11.63
CA ASP A 27 10.09 5.31 -10.23
C ASP A 27 9.02 6.40 -10.04
N ALA A 28 8.95 7.41 -10.90
CA ALA A 28 7.89 8.41 -10.85
C ALA A 28 6.53 7.77 -11.19
N LEU A 29 6.50 6.86 -12.18
CA LEU A 29 5.29 6.12 -12.53
C LEU A 29 4.86 5.19 -11.40
N LYS A 30 5.78 4.42 -10.79
CA LYS A 30 5.48 3.59 -9.61
C LYS A 30 4.90 4.41 -8.48
N SER A 31 5.52 5.55 -8.17
CA SER A 31 5.10 6.40 -7.06
C SER A 31 3.68 6.91 -7.26
N LYS A 32 3.38 7.39 -8.47
CA LYS A 32 2.03 7.85 -8.84
C LYS A 32 1.00 6.71 -8.76
N SER A 33 1.36 5.51 -9.21
CA SER A 33 0.49 4.33 -9.13
C SER A 33 0.20 3.92 -7.68
N ALA A 34 1.23 3.86 -6.84
CA ALA A 34 1.06 3.58 -5.41
C ALA A 34 0.22 4.67 -4.71
N LEU A 35 0.42 5.94 -5.06
CA LEU A 35 -0.37 7.04 -4.53
C LEU A 35 -1.85 6.91 -4.92
N ALA A 36 -2.15 6.60 -6.19
CA ALA A 36 -3.52 6.38 -6.66
C ALA A 36 -4.17 5.19 -5.95
N LEU A 37 -3.44 4.07 -5.79
CA LEU A 37 -3.91 2.92 -5.03
C LEU A 37 -4.23 3.27 -3.58
N SER A 38 -3.43 4.11 -2.91
CA SER A 38 -3.70 4.51 -1.52
C SER A 38 -5.04 5.23 -1.37
N ILE A 39 -5.49 5.94 -2.41
CA ILE A 39 -6.77 6.66 -2.43
C ILE A 39 -7.92 5.69 -2.69
N ILE A 40 -7.74 4.72 -3.61
CA ILE A 40 -8.74 3.71 -3.95
C ILE A 40 -8.97 2.75 -2.77
N CYS A 41 -7.90 2.35 -2.08
CA CYS A 41 -7.96 1.45 -0.92
C CYS A 41 -8.65 2.05 0.31
N ILE A 42 -9.12 3.31 0.28
CA ILE A 42 -9.99 3.84 1.33
C ILE A 42 -11.32 3.06 1.39
N ILE A 43 -11.82 2.58 0.23
CA ILE A 43 -13.06 1.79 0.17
C ILE A 43 -12.76 0.29 0.25
N THR A 44 -13.65 -0.47 0.89
CA THR A 44 -13.50 -1.92 1.06
C THR A 44 -13.30 -2.68 -0.25
N PRO A 45 -14.07 -2.42 -1.34
CA PRO A 45 -13.82 -3.07 -2.63
C PRO A 45 -12.42 -2.80 -3.18
N GLY A 46 -11.90 -1.58 -2.99
CA GLY A 46 -10.55 -1.18 -3.41
C GLY A 46 -9.46 -1.98 -2.68
N LYS A 47 -9.61 -2.20 -1.37
CA LYS A 47 -8.67 -3.02 -0.57
C LYS A 47 -8.60 -4.44 -1.11
N TYR A 48 -9.74 -5.11 -1.22
CA TYR A 48 -9.79 -6.51 -1.67
C TYR A 48 -9.37 -6.66 -3.13
N CYS A 49 -9.74 -5.73 -4.01
CA CYS A 49 -9.30 -5.74 -5.41
C CYS A 49 -7.77 -5.60 -5.50
N THR A 50 -7.17 -4.69 -4.73
CA THR A 50 -5.71 -4.49 -4.69
C THR A 50 -4.97 -5.72 -4.15
N ILE A 51 -5.52 -6.38 -3.12
CA ILE A 51 -4.96 -7.63 -2.59
C ILE A 51 -5.03 -8.75 -3.64
N LYS A 52 -6.19 -8.94 -4.27
CA LYS A 52 -6.41 -9.96 -5.31
C LYS A 52 -5.57 -9.74 -6.56
N ALA A 53 -5.29 -8.49 -6.91
CA ALA A 53 -4.40 -8.12 -8.01
C ALA A 53 -2.91 -8.42 -7.73
N GLY A 54 -2.56 -8.90 -6.53
CA GLY A 54 -1.18 -9.29 -6.21
C GLY A 54 -0.28 -8.12 -5.83
N ALA A 55 -0.82 -7.04 -5.26
CA ALA A 55 -0.03 -5.85 -4.92
C ALA A 55 0.99 -6.07 -3.80
N ILE A 56 0.73 -6.98 -2.85
CA ILE A 56 1.54 -7.16 -1.63
C ILE A 56 3.04 -7.39 -1.94
N PRO A 57 3.45 -8.39 -2.74
CA PRO A 57 4.87 -8.62 -3.03
C PRO A 57 5.53 -7.40 -3.70
N LYS A 58 4.81 -6.68 -4.58
CA LYS A 58 5.31 -5.49 -5.27
C LYS A 58 5.53 -4.33 -4.30
N LEU A 59 4.58 -4.11 -3.39
CA LEU A 59 4.67 -3.09 -2.35
C LEU A 59 5.81 -3.37 -1.37
N LEU A 60 6.02 -4.63 -0.98
CA LEU A 60 7.15 -5.02 -0.14
C LEU A 60 8.50 -4.81 -0.88
N ALA A 61 8.57 -5.13 -2.17
CA ALA A 61 9.76 -4.85 -2.98
C ALA A 61 10.09 -3.35 -3.06
N MET A 62 9.06 -2.48 -3.12
CA MET A 62 9.24 -1.02 -3.08
C MET A 62 9.86 -0.53 -1.76
N LEU A 63 9.66 -1.25 -0.65
CA LEU A 63 10.31 -0.89 0.61
C LEU A 63 11.83 -1.00 0.51
N ASN A 64 12.38 -1.86 -0.36
CA ASN A 64 13.83 -2.04 -0.48
C ASN A 64 14.51 -1.00 -1.38
N LYS A 65 13.82 0.09 -1.74
CA LYS A 65 14.35 1.17 -2.60
C LYS A 65 14.84 2.36 -1.77
N GLU A 66 15.81 3.09 -2.30
CA GLU A 66 16.37 4.30 -1.66
C GLU A 66 15.42 5.51 -1.70
N SER A 67 14.44 5.51 -2.61
CA SER A 67 13.48 6.61 -2.74
C SER A 67 12.51 6.64 -1.57
N THR A 68 12.63 7.69 -0.73
CA THR A 68 11.73 7.95 0.39
C THR A 68 10.27 8.06 -0.06
N GLU A 69 10.00 8.65 -1.23
CA GLU A 69 8.64 8.83 -1.73
C GLU A 69 7.99 7.48 -2.06
N LEU A 70 8.72 6.58 -2.73
CA LEU A 70 8.25 5.23 -3.03
C LEU A 70 7.93 4.46 -1.75
N VAL A 71 8.82 4.50 -0.77
CA VAL A 71 8.63 3.82 0.52
C VAL A 71 7.40 4.38 1.24
N VAL A 72 7.23 5.70 1.30
CA VAL A 72 6.07 6.33 1.95
C VAL A 72 4.77 5.94 1.25
N ASN A 73 4.72 5.95 -0.08
CA ASN A 73 3.51 5.61 -0.82
C ASN A 73 3.20 4.11 -0.72
N ALA A 74 4.19 3.24 -0.72
CA ALA A 74 4.01 1.81 -0.44
C ALA A 74 3.43 1.59 0.96
N LEU A 75 3.99 2.24 2.00
CA LEU A 75 3.51 2.15 3.37
C LEU A 75 2.06 2.61 3.53
N LYS A 76 1.62 3.65 2.81
CA LYS A 76 0.21 4.07 2.78
C LYS A 76 -0.70 2.98 2.24
N VAL A 77 -0.35 2.36 1.12
CA VAL A 77 -1.16 1.28 0.54
C VAL A 77 -1.19 0.08 1.48
N ILE A 78 -0.03 -0.32 2.02
CA ILE A 78 0.11 -1.40 3.01
C ILE A 78 -0.80 -1.17 4.21
N ALA A 79 -0.79 0.03 4.79
CA ALA A 79 -1.66 0.38 5.91
C ALA A 79 -3.15 0.21 5.54
N CYS A 80 -3.57 0.71 4.36
CA CYS A 80 -4.97 0.59 3.94
C CYS A 80 -5.41 -0.86 3.71
N ILE A 81 -4.60 -1.68 3.05
CA ILE A 81 -4.96 -3.09 2.77
C ILE A 81 -4.85 -3.98 4.02
N ALA A 82 -4.01 -3.62 4.99
CA ALA A 82 -3.92 -4.30 6.30
C ALA A 82 -5.17 -4.12 7.18
N GLU A 83 -6.05 -3.17 6.86
CA GLU A 83 -7.35 -3.08 7.51
C GLU A 83 -8.26 -4.26 7.15
N ALA A 84 -8.07 -4.86 5.98
CA ALA A 84 -8.77 -6.07 5.57
C ALA A 84 -8.13 -7.32 6.23
N PRO A 85 -8.91 -8.27 6.79
CA PRO A 85 -8.37 -9.45 7.45
C PRO A 85 -7.39 -10.27 6.60
N GLU A 86 -7.68 -10.42 5.30
CA GLU A 86 -6.80 -11.13 4.36
C GLU A 86 -5.46 -10.40 4.18
N GLY A 87 -5.50 -9.08 4.00
CA GLY A 87 -4.31 -8.25 3.87
C GLY A 87 -3.48 -8.25 5.14
N ARG A 88 -4.11 -8.14 6.31
CA ARG A 88 -3.45 -8.24 7.62
C ARG A 88 -2.68 -9.54 7.77
N LYS A 89 -3.36 -10.67 7.54
CA LYS A 89 -2.78 -12.01 7.68
C LYS A 89 -1.53 -12.16 6.80
N LYS A 90 -1.61 -11.75 5.53
CA LYS A 90 -0.49 -11.83 4.58
C LYS A 90 0.66 -10.89 4.95
N LEU A 91 0.36 -9.68 5.41
CA LEU A 91 1.38 -8.68 5.77
C LEU A 91 2.07 -8.97 7.10
N LEU A 92 1.43 -9.74 7.99
CA LEU A 92 2.01 -10.13 9.27
C LEU A 92 3.31 -10.93 9.09
N GLU A 93 3.40 -11.75 8.05
CA GLU A 93 4.60 -12.53 7.70
C GLU A 93 5.81 -11.66 7.28
N SER A 94 5.57 -10.39 6.96
CA SER A 94 6.60 -9.45 6.49
C SER A 94 6.63 -8.15 7.29
N VAL A 95 6.05 -8.13 8.49
CA VAL A 95 5.92 -6.91 9.30
C VAL A 95 7.27 -6.29 9.66
N ASP A 96 8.32 -7.10 9.83
CA ASP A 96 9.68 -6.64 10.12
C ASP A 96 10.23 -5.69 9.04
N GLN A 97 9.87 -5.89 7.77
CA GLN A 97 10.26 -5.00 6.67
C GLN A 97 9.64 -3.60 6.81
N ILE A 98 8.50 -3.49 7.48
CA ILE A 98 7.86 -2.22 7.80
C ILE A 98 8.45 -1.65 9.11
N GLU A 99 8.72 -2.50 10.09
CA GLU A 99 9.19 -2.06 11.41
C GLU A 99 10.55 -1.38 11.39
N ARG A 100 11.44 -1.73 10.46
CA ARG A 100 12.73 -1.03 10.27
C ARG A 100 12.60 0.49 10.05
N TYR A 101 11.40 0.96 9.69
CA TYR A 101 11.12 2.36 9.41
C TYR A 101 10.45 3.13 10.54
N ILE A 102 9.99 2.49 11.63
CA ILE A 102 9.15 3.15 12.66
C ILE A 102 9.88 4.25 13.43
N ASN A 103 11.21 4.20 13.48
CA ASN A 103 12.07 5.21 14.11
C ASN A 103 12.92 5.97 13.09
N HIS A 104 12.49 5.99 11.82
CA HIS A 104 13.25 6.65 10.76
C HIS A 104 13.36 8.16 10.98
N ARG A 105 14.53 8.74 10.69
CA ARG A 105 14.81 10.18 10.88
C ARG A 105 13.82 11.12 10.16
N LEU A 106 13.24 10.65 9.06
CA LEU A 106 12.23 11.40 8.31
C LEU A 106 10.85 11.18 8.93
N PRO A 107 10.20 12.22 9.49
CA PRO A 107 8.97 12.07 10.26
C PRO A 107 7.83 11.45 9.46
N ASN A 108 7.71 11.79 8.18
CA ASN A 108 6.69 11.23 7.31
C ASN A 108 6.83 9.73 7.13
N LEU A 109 8.07 9.23 7.03
CA LEU A 109 8.32 7.82 6.80
C LEU A 109 8.08 7.01 8.09
N ALA A 110 8.58 7.50 9.23
CA ALA A 110 8.29 6.94 10.55
C ALA A 110 6.80 6.87 10.84
N LYS A 111 6.06 7.96 10.62
CA LYS A 111 4.61 8.03 10.83
C LYS A 111 3.86 6.93 10.07
N HIS A 112 4.12 6.78 8.76
CA HIS A 112 3.38 5.80 7.96
C HIS A 112 3.79 4.36 8.28
N ALA A 113 5.06 4.13 8.64
CA ALA A 113 5.52 2.82 9.11
C ALA A 113 4.85 2.42 10.44
N GLN A 114 4.75 3.35 11.39
CA GLN A 114 4.07 3.13 12.67
C GLN A 114 2.59 2.79 12.48
N ILE A 115 1.89 3.52 11.59
CA ILE A 115 0.49 3.24 11.27
C ILE A 115 0.36 1.85 10.66
N ALA A 116 1.16 1.53 9.64
CA ALA A 116 1.12 0.22 8.98
C ALA A 116 1.39 -0.92 9.96
N ALA A 117 2.47 -0.83 10.74
CA ALA A 117 2.83 -1.84 11.74
C ALA A 117 1.73 -2.01 12.81
N LYS A 118 1.13 -0.91 13.27
CA LYS A 118 0.02 -0.95 14.24
C LYS A 118 -1.20 -1.69 13.67
N VAL A 119 -1.60 -1.38 12.44
CA VAL A 119 -2.76 -2.02 11.79
C VAL A 119 -2.51 -3.51 11.49
N ILE A 120 -1.28 -3.86 11.12
CA ILE A 120 -0.89 -5.24 10.83
C ILE A 120 -0.90 -6.09 12.11
N LYS A 121 -0.32 -5.58 13.21
CA LYS A 121 -0.21 -6.32 14.47
C LYS A 121 -1.48 -6.31 15.34
N TRP A 122 -2.49 -5.56 14.95
CA TRP A 122 -3.73 -5.49 15.71
C TRP A 122 -4.49 -6.82 15.64
N MET A 123 -4.78 -7.40 16.81
CA MET A 123 -5.66 -8.54 16.99
C MET A 123 -6.92 -8.09 17.74
N PRO A 124 -8.13 -8.46 17.28
CA PRO A 124 -9.39 -8.18 17.98
C PRO A 124 -9.51 -8.90 19.32
#